data_AF-A0A9E4FJK9-F1
#
_entry.id   AF-A0A9E4FJK9-F1
#
_cell.length_a   1.000
_cell.length_b   1.000
_cell.length_c   1.000
_cell.angle_alpha   90.00
_cell.angle_beta   90.00
_cell.angle_gamma   90.00
#
_symmetry.space_group_name_H-M   'P 1'
#
loop_
_entity.id
_entity.type
_entity.pdbx_description
1 polymer ?
#
loop_
_entity_poly.entity_id
_entity_poly.type
_entity_poly.pdbx_seq_one_letter_code
_entity_poly.pdbx_strand_id
1 'polypeptide(L)'
;MTLSSDALTSKRLEVAGNVDDAIEACYQQGWTDGLPVIPPTEEKVLQFLDFVGRHPSDVIGVEPVRGRVITAEKVAINAVMAGCRPEYMPVIVAAMEGMVRPEFSLHGSSASTMGSAPLLV
;
A
#
# COMPACT_ATOMS: atom_id res chain seq x y z
N MET A 1 -12.50 13.80 -8.69
CA MET A 1 -12.42 14.78 -7.60
C MET A 1 -10.93 14.91 -7.33
N THR A 2 -10.28 16.01 -7.70
CA THR A 2 -8.81 16.10 -7.66
C THR A 2 -8.36 16.15 -6.21
N LEU A 3 -7.73 15.08 -5.71
CA LEU A 3 -7.23 15.01 -4.35
C LEU A 3 -5.97 15.88 -4.20
N SER A 4 -5.92 16.71 -3.14
CA SER A 4 -4.73 17.49 -2.77
C SER A 4 -3.75 16.62 -1.98
N SER A 5 -2.43 16.87 -2.10
CA SER A 5 -1.41 16.19 -1.31
C SER A 5 -1.53 16.42 0.19
N ASP A 6 -2.16 17.52 0.61
CA ASP A 6 -2.45 17.81 2.03
C ASP A 6 -3.39 16.78 2.67
N ALA A 7 -4.14 16.01 1.86
CA ALA A 7 -5.00 14.94 2.36
C ALA A 7 -4.23 13.67 2.74
N LEU A 8 -2.96 13.53 2.35
CA LEU A 8 -2.11 12.38 2.68
C LEU A 8 -1.51 12.51 4.08
N THR A 9 -1.65 11.46 4.87
CA THR A 9 -1.30 11.43 6.30
C THR A 9 0.00 10.70 6.61
N SER A 10 0.53 9.92 5.67
CA SER A 10 1.76 9.16 5.85
C SER A 10 2.98 10.08 6.02
N LYS A 11 3.95 9.62 6.80
CA LYS A 11 5.23 10.29 6.97
C LYS A 11 5.92 10.43 5.62
N ARG A 12 6.36 11.65 5.31
CA ARG A 12 7.17 11.98 4.14
C ARG A 12 8.65 11.89 4.52
N LEU A 13 9.45 11.38 3.60
CA LEU A 13 10.89 11.34 3.72
C LEU A 13 11.47 12.09 2.52
N GLU A 14 12.15 13.20 2.79
CA GLU A 14 12.92 13.90 1.78
C GLU A 14 14.23 13.14 1.56
N VAL A 15 14.44 12.67 0.33
CA VAL A 15 15.68 12.02 -0.08
C VAL A 15 16.41 12.94 -1.04
N ALA A 16 17.62 13.35 -0.66
CA ALA A 16 18.48 14.12 -1.55
C ALA A 16 19.05 13.21 -2.64
N GLY A 17 19.16 13.72 -3.86
CA GLY A 17 19.77 12.99 -4.97
C GLY A 17 18.75 12.57 -6.03
N ASN A 18 18.91 11.37 -6.58
CA ASN A 18 18.12 10.86 -7.71
C ASN A 18 17.19 9.71 -7.28
N VAL A 19 16.56 9.05 -8.25
CA VAL A 19 15.62 7.95 -7.99
C VAL A 19 16.31 6.74 -7.34
N ASP A 20 17.56 6.46 -7.67
CA ASP A 20 18.30 5.32 -7.13
C ASP A 20 18.56 5.53 -5.62
N ASP A 21 18.84 6.76 -5.20
CA ASP A 21 18.97 7.12 -3.78
C ASP A 21 17.65 6.91 -3.03
N ALA A 22 16.51 7.21 -3.66
CA ALA A 22 15.19 6.98 -3.06
C ALA A 22 14.83 5.49 -2.98
N ILE A 23 15.25 4.69 -3.97
CA ILE A 23 15.11 3.22 -3.94
C ILE A 23 15.95 2.64 -2.79
N GLU A 24 17.20 3.07 -2.67
CA GLU A 24 18.10 2.64 -1.60
C GLU A 24 17.59 3.09 -0.22
N ALA A 25 17.02 4.29 -0.10
CA ALA A 25 16.37 4.74 1.13
C ALA A 25 15.20 3.83 1.54
N CYS A 26 14.38 3.36 0.59
CA CYS A 26 13.30 2.41 0.89
C CYS A 26 13.85 1.07 1.43
N TYR A 27 14.96 0.60 0.84
CA TYR A 27 15.65 -0.61 1.30
C TYR A 27 16.22 -0.45 2.72
N GLN A 28 16.93 0.65 2.99
CA GLN A 28 17.53 0.93 4.30
C GLN A 28 16.49 1.07 5.43
N GLN A 29 15.29 1.53 5.11
CA GLN A 29 14.17 1.60 6.05
C GLN A 29 13.47 0.24 6.26
N GLY A 30 13.86 -0.80 5.52
CA GLY A 30 13.26 -2.13 5.59
C GLY A 30 11.85 -2.20 5.02
N TRP A 31 11.52 -1.35 4.05
CA TRP A 31 10.18 -1.33 3.42
C TRP A 31 10.03 -2.32 2.27
N THR A 32 11.14 -2.93 1.85
CA THR A 32 11.17 -3.88 0.73
C THR A 32 11.38 -5.31 1.25
N ASP A 33 11.13 -6.28 0.39
CA ASP A 33 11.38 -7.70 0.61
C ASP A 33 12.83 -8.12 0.27
N GLY A 34 13.71 -7.14 0.03
CA GLY A 34 15.07 -7.35 -0.47
C GLY A 34 15.25 -6.99 -1.95
N LEU A 35 14.16 -6.79 -2.70
CA LEU A 35 14.20 -6.31 -4.07
C LEU A 35 14.03 -4.77 -4.14
N PRO A 36 14.47 -4.14 -5.26
CA PRO A 36 14.17 -2.74 -5.53
C PRO A 36 12.66 -2.52 -5.68
N VAL A 37 12.19 -1.37 -5.19
CA VAL A 37 10.78 -0.93 -5.28
C VAL A 37 10.69 0.38 -6.06
N ILE A 38 9.48 0.75 -6.50
CA ILE A 38 9.24 2.11 -7.00
C ILE A 38 9.00 3.05 -5.81
N PRO A 39 9.78 4.13 -5.62
CA PRO A 39 9.55 5.06 -4.52
C PRO A 39 8.14 5.67 -4.59
N PRO A 40 7.35 5.60 -3.49
CA PRO A 40 5.95 6.03 -3.51
C PRO A 40 5.86 7.54 -3.34
N THR A 41 6.02 8.29 -4.44
CA THR A 41 5.82 9.74 -4.45
C THR A 41 4.35 10.10 -4.26
N GLU A 42 4.08 11.28 -3.70
CA GLU A 42 2.71 11.76 -3.48
C GLU A 42 1.87 11.75 -4.75
N GLU A 43 2.45 12.22 -5.86
CA GLU A 43 1.79 12.25 -7.16
C GLU A 43 1.34 10.84 -7.59
N LYS A 44 2.21 9.84 -7.48
CA LYS A 44 1.86 8.45 -7.81
C LYS A 44 0.77 7.92 -6.89
N VAL A 45 0.85 8.19 -5.59
CA VAL A 45 -0.17 7.74 -4.62
C VAL A 45 -1.53 8.36 -4.93
N LEU A 46 -1.57 9.67 -5.22
CA LEU A 46 -2.80 10.38 -5.58
C LEU A 46 -3.41 9.83 -6.88
N GLN A 47 -2.60 9.51 -7.89
CA GLN A 47 -3.09 8.87 -9.13
C GLN A 47 -3.81 7.54 -8.86
N PHE A 48 -3.31 6.72 -7.94
CA PHE A 48 -3.96 5.46 -7.56
C PHE A 48 -5.28 5.72 -6.82
N LEU A 49 -5.30 6.67 -5.88
CA LEU A 49 -6.50 7.01 -5.13
C LEU A 49 -7.59 7.62 -6.01
N ASP A 50 -7.22 8.49 -6.95
CA ASP A 50 -8.11 9.10 -7.93
C ASP A 50 -8.77 8.04 -8.83
N PHE A 51 -8.03 6.98 -9.19
CA PHE A 51 -8.54 5.91 -10.05
C PHE A 51 -9.72 5.15 -9.41
N VAL A 52 -9.70 4.98 -8.08
CA VAL A 52 -10.79 4.35 -7.32
C VAL A 52 -11.76 5.35 -6.67
N GLY A 53 -11.49 6.65 -6.80
CA GLY A 53 -12.30 7.71 -6.19
C GLY A 53 -12.39 7.62 -4.66
N ARG A 54 -11.36 7.10 -3.99
CA ARG A 54 -11.31 6.92 -2.52
C ARG A 54 -10.56 8.08 -1.87
N HIS A 55 -11.05 8.54 -0.72
CA HIS A 55 -10.29 9.49 0.10
C HIS A 55 -9.10 8.76 0.77
N PRO A 56 -7.92 9.39 0.94
CA PRO A 56 -6.75 8.76 1.57
C PRO A 56 -7.04 8.09 2.92
N SER A 57 -7.91 8.73 3.73
CA SER A 57 -8.30 8.24 5.05
C SER A 57 -9.40 7.17 5.05
N ASP A 58 -9.94 6.80 3.89
CA ASP A 58 -10.97 5.77 3.81
C ASP A 58 -10.42 4.45 4.36
N VAL A 59 -11.17 3.83 5.26
CA VAL A 59 -10.78 2.54 5.85
C VAL A 59 -11.23 1.42 4.92
N ILE A 60 -10.25 0.68 4.37
CA ILE A 60 -10.49 -0.52 3.57
C ILE A 60 -10.81 -1.71 4.47
N GLY A 61 -10.18 -1.76 5.65
CA GLY A 61 -10.47 -2.78 6.65
C GLY A 61 -9.60 -2.66 7.88
N VAL A 62 -9.77 -3.60 8.80
CA VAL A 62 -8.97 -3.70 10.02
C VAL A 62 -8.51 -5.14 10.16
N GLU A 63 -7.21 -5.35 10.38
CA GLU A 63 -6.72 -6.67 10.77
C GLU A 63 -7.16 -6.92 12.22
N PRO A 64 -8.06 -7.90 12.45
CA PRO A 64 -8.81 -7.98 13.70
C PRO A 64 -7.95 -8.37 14.90
N VAL A 65 -6.84 -9.09 14.71
CA VAL A 65 -6.03 -9.62 15.83
C VAL A 65 -5.07 -8.56 16.37
N ARG A 66 -4.41 -7.78 15.51
CA ARG A 66 -3.50 -6.69 15.90
C ARG A 66 -4.20 -5.33 15.96
N GLY A 67 -5.46 -5.24 15.56
CA GLY A 67 -6.24 -4.00 15.51
C GLY A 67 -5.65 -2.97 14.55
N ARG A 68 -5.00 -3.42 13.46
CA ARG A 68 -4.33 -2.51 12.52
C ARG A 68 -5.30 -2.03 11.45
N VAL A 69 -5.54 -0.73 11.44
CA VAL A 69 -6.36 -0.06 10.42
C VAL A 69 -5.60 -0.01 9.10
N ILE A 70 -6.26 -0.47 8.03
CA ILE A 70 -5.76 -0.46 6.66
C ILE A 70 -6.52 0.63 5.92
N THR A 71 -5.84 1.74 5.61
CA THR A 71 -6.42 2.86 4.87
C THR A 71 -6.16 2.76 3.38
N ALA A 72 -6.98 3.44 2.57
CA ALA A 72 -6.80 3.51 1.12
C ALA A 72 -5.41 4.07 0.76
N GLU A 73 -4.94 5.08 1.48
CA GLU A 73 -3.59 5.63 1.32
C GLU A 73 -2.49 4.56 1.48
N LYS A 74 -2.58 3.72 2.53
CA LYS A 74 -1.59 2.66 2.76
C LYS A 74 -1.64 1.57 1.70
N VAL A 75 -2.82 1.23 1.20
CA VAL A 75 -2.96 0.29 0.08
C VAL A 75 -2.33 0.88 -1.18
N ALA A 76 -2.60 2.15 -1.50
CA ALA A 76 -2.04 2.83 -2.66
C ALA A 76 -0.52 2.94 -2.59
N ILE A 77 0.05 3.30 -1.43
CA ILE A 77 1.51 3.33 -1.23
C ILE A 77 2.16 1.97 -1.52
N ASN A 78 1.60 0.88 -0.97
CA ASN A 78 2.14 -0.45 -1.23
C ASN A 78 1.99 -0.88 -2.69
N ALA A 79 0.87 -0.54 -3.33
CA ALA A 79 0.66 -0.82 -4.76
C ALA A 79 1.65 -0.07 -5.64
N VAL A 80 1.96 1.20 -5.33
CA VAL A 80 2.99 1.97 -6.03
C VAL A 80 4.36 1.32 -5.83
N MET A 81 4.73 0.98 -4.59
CA MET A 81 6.01 0.32 -4.30
C MET A 81 6.19 -0.99 -5.06
N ALA A 82 5.11 -1.77 -5.19
CA ALA A 82 5.08 -3.00 -5.97
C ALA A 82 5.17 -2.79 -7.50
N GLY A 83 5.19 -1.55 -7.99
CA GLY A 83 5.24 -1.24 -9.42
C GLY A 83 3.93 -1.53 -10.16
N CYS A 84 2.79 -1.59 -9.45
CA CYS A 84 1.49 -1.73 -10.08
C CYS A 84 1.19 -0.53 -10.98
N ARG A 85 0.16 -0.68 -11.82
CA ARG A 85 -0.44 0.45 -12.52
C ARG A 85 -1.70 0.93 -11.77
N PRO A 86 -2.05 2.22 -11.84
CA PRO A 86 -3.25 2.74 -11.17
C PRO A 86 -4.52 1.97 -11.53
N GLU A 87 -4.62 1.45 -12.76
CA GLU A 87 -5.79 0.72 -13.24
C GLU A 87 -6.05 -0.59 -12.48
N TYR A 88 -5.07 -1.09 -11.73
CA TYR A 88 -5.18 -2.30 -10.93
C TYR A 88 -5.76 -2.01 -9.53
N MET A 89 -5.79 -0.75 -9.11
CA MET A 89 -6.22 -0.35 -7.77
C MET A 89 -7.63 -0.86 -7.38
N PRO A 90 -8.65 -0.90 -8.26
CA PRO A 90 -9.96 -1.45 -7.89
C PRO A 90 -9.89 -2.92 -7.48
N VAL A 91 -9.08 -3.72 -8.18
CA VAL A 91 -8.87 -5.15 -7.89
C VAL A 91 -8.09 -5.30 -6.59
N ILE A 92 -7.06 -4.49 -6.38
CA ILE A 92 -6.26 -4.50 -5.14
C ILE A 92 -7.14 -4.16 -3.94
N VAL A 93 -7.98 -3.13 -4.04
CA VAL A 93 -8.93 -2.76 -2.98
C VAL A 93 -9.91 -3.91 -2.70
N ALA A 94 -10.52 -4.49 -3.72
CA ALA A 94 -11.43 -5.62 -3.55
C ALA A 94 -10.76 -6.83 -2.91
N ALA A 95 -9.51 -7.13 -3.28
CA ALA A 95 -8.71 -8.19 -2.68
C ALA A 95 -8.48 -7.91 -1.18
N MET A 96 -8.08 -6.70 -0.83
CA MET A 96 -7.89 -6.30 0.56
C MET A 96 -9.18 -6.36 1.36
N GLU A 97 -10.30 -5.86 0.83
CA GLU A 97 -11.64 -5.95 1.44
C GLU A 97 -12.10 -7.40 1.65
N GLY A 98 -11.70 -8.32 0.76
CA GLY A 98 -11.93 -9.76 0.92
C GLY A 98 -11.05 -10.39 2.00
N MET A 99 -9.75 -10.05 2.01
CA MET A 99 -8.77 -10.61 2.93
C MET A 99 -9.02 -10.22 4.39
N VAL A 100 -9.54 -9.00 4.64
CA VAL A 100 -9.86 -8.55 6.01
C VAL A 100 -11.13 -9.18 6.58
N ARG A 101 -11.89 -9.94 5.79
CA ARG A 101 -13.07 -10.64 6.31
C ARG A 101 -12.66 -11.79 7.25
N PRO A 102 -13.44 -12.05 8.31
CA PRO A 102 -13.11 -13.10 9.28
C PRO A 102 -12.87 -14.49 8.65
N GLU A 103 -13.59 -14.81 7.58
CA GLU A 103 -13.53 -16.10 6.90
C GLU A 103 -12.18 -16.36 6.22
N PHE A 104 -11.47 -15.31 5.80
CA PHE A 104 -10.15 -15.44 5.19
C PHE A 104 -9.03 -15.65 6.22
N SER A 105 -9.23 -15.19 7.47
CA SER A 105 -8.25 -15.30 8.56
C SER A 105 -6.89 -14.68 8.22
N LEU A 106 -6.88 -13.38 7.89
CA LEU A 106 -5.68 -12.61 7.51
C LEU A 106 -4.52 -12.77 8.50
N HIS A 107 -4.81 -12.83 9.80
CA HIS A 107 -3.77 -12.98 10.82
C HIS A 107 -2.96 -14.26 10.62
N GLY A 108 -3.63 -15.39 10.41
CA GLY A 108 -2.95 -16.68 10.22
C GLY A 108 -2.07 -16.68 8.97
N SER A 109 -2.56 -16.07 7.89
CA SER A 109 -1.84 -15.91 6.62
C SER A 109 -0.58 -15.04 6.74
N SER A 110 -0.64 -13.96 7.53
CA SER A 110 0.41 -12.93 7.65
C SER A 110 1.38 -13.11 8.82
N ALA A 111 1.07 -13.97 9.81
CA ALA A 111 1.89 -14.20 11.00
C ALA A 111 2.85 -15.42 10.88
N SER A 112 2.91 -16.09 9.72
CA SER A 112 3.77 -17.26 9.50
C SER A 112 5.21 -16.87 9.15
N THR A 113 6.18 -17.63 9.66
CA THR A 113 7.61 -17.54 9.27
C THR A 113 7.88 -18.01 7.85
N MET A 114 6.98 -18.80 7.27
CA MET A 114 6.96 -19.15 5.85
C MET A 114 5.65 -18.61 5.29
N GLY A 115 5.69 -17.37 4.82
CA GLY A 115 4.51 -16.59 4.45
C GLY A 115 3.68 -17.28 3.37
N SER A 116 2.35 -17.19 3.50
CA SER A 116 1.47 -17.54 2.38
C SER A 116 1.44 -16.39 1.38
N ALA A 117 1.45 -16.71 0.08
CA ALA A 117 1.27 -15.74 -1.00
C ALA A 117 -0.13 -15.96 -1.61
N PRO A 118 -1.15 -15.19 -1.19
CA PRO A 118 -2.49 -15.30 -1.77
C PRO A 118 -2.45 -15.00 -3.27
N LEU A 119 -2.97 -15.93 -4.07
CA LEU A 119 -3.18 -15.73 -5.49
C LEU A 119 -4.66 -15.36 -5.72
N LEU A 120 -4.89 -14.23 -6.38
CA LEU A 120 -6.22 -13.83 -6.84
C LEU A 120 -6.41 -14.29 -8.30
N VAL A 121 -7.54 -14.94 -8.59
CA VAL A 121 -7.93 -15.42 -9.93
C VAL A 121 -9.29 -14.86 -10.34
#